data_AF-A0A916R0T6-F1
#
_entry.id   AF-A0A916R0T6-F1
#
_cell.length_a   1.000
_cell.length_b   1.000
_cell.length_c   1.000
_cell.angle_alpha   90.00
_cell.angle_beta   90.00
_cell.angle_gamma   90.00
#
_symmetry.space_group_name_H-M   'P 1'
#
loop_
_entity.id
_entity.type
_entity.pdbx_description
1 polymer ?
#
loop_
_entity_poly.entity_id
_entity_poly.type
_entity_poly.pdbx_seq_one_letter_code
_entity_poly.pdbx_strand_id
1 'polypeptide(L)'
;MGVISVSCQRVEPTQVNCQVNHSEYLGLTQGSSTSLTRVTEAKFNSRKKKNSDGETYFDYFVTLVTQKGKEVVSWQGNSYINGVKGYPQEMNEMVAKINTFINNSTQPSLLIQYDLRWKLENLLFLPICIIFLGTGVLLLYILLYLKIMTLNKSERRLTYKIYSLLGIKTKHYSFAQIQALILESYTDSDGDTSYSLKVVLPANNQNDWWEIPLILPAENQNDQWKIPLILHDSDIYKVKKLANVVSDFIDKPYKEQSNK
;
A
#
# COMPACT_ATOMS: atom_id res chain seq x y z
N MET A 1 -9.19 -16.14 1.21
CA MET A 1 -10.29 -16.73 2.03
C MET A 1 -11.63 -16.37 1.40
N GLY A 2 -12.67 -17.18 1.55
CA GLY A 2 -14.01 -16.87 1.06
C GLY A 2 -15.09 -17.48 1.95
N VAL A 3 -16.20 -17.90 1.34
CA VAL A 3 -17.35 -18.51 2.01
C VAL A 3 -17.33 -20.00 1.75
N ILE A 4 -17.56 -20.79 2.81
CA ILE A 4 -17.75 -22.23 2.71
C ILE A 4 -19.23 -22.50 2.89
N SER A 5 -19.86 -23.08 1.88
CA SER A 5 -21.27 -23.44 1.93
C SER A 5 -21.46 -24.95 1.82
N VAL A 6 -22.20 -25.53 2.75
CA VAL A 6 -22.66 -26.92 2.68
C VAL A 6 -24.16 -26.89 2.43
N SER A 7 -24.56 -27.30 1.23
CA SER A 7 -25.96 -27.46 0.85
C SER A 7 -26.29 -28.94 0.83
N CYS A 8 -27.28 -29.38 1.61
CA CYS A 8 -27.75 -30.75 1.60
C CYS A 8 -29.23 -30.81 1.24
N GLN A 9 -29.58 -31.74 0.37
CA GLN A 9 -30.95 -32.03 -0.05
C GLN A 9 -31.31 -33.46 0.31
N ARG A 10 -32.48 -33.66 0.92
CA ARG A 10 -32.95 -34.99 1.30
C ARG A 10 -33.37 -35.78 0.07
N VAL A 11 -32.96 -37.04 0.02
CA VAL A 11 -33.36 -38.01 -1.02
C VAL A 11 -34.23 -39.11 -0.42
N GLU A 12 -33.88 -39.58 0.79
CA GLU A 12 -34.63 -40.57 1.56
C GLU A 12 -34.71 -40.15 3.04
N PRO A 13 -35.58 -40.75 3.88
CA PRO A 13 -35.76 -40.31 5.28
C PRO A 13 -34.46 -40.20 6.09
N THR A 14 -33.45 -41.03 5.81
CA THR A 14 -32.14 -41.04 6.49
C THR A 14 -30.96 -40.77 5.56
N GLN A 15 -31.20 -40.38 4.29
CA GLN A 15 -30.14 -40.13 3.32
C GLN A 15 -30.27 -38.77 2.67
N VAL A 16 -29.15 -38.07 2.58
CA VAL A 16 -29.07 -36.73 2.01
C VAL A 16 -27.95 -36.67 0.97
N ASN A 17 -28.16 -35.91 -0.10
CA ASN A 17 -27.10 -35.53 -1.02
C ASN A 17 -26.58 -34.16 -0.57
N CYS A 18 -25.27 -34.03 -0.38
CA CYS A 18 -24.65 -32.77 0.03
C CYS A 18 -23.70 -32.27 -1.05
N GLN A 19 -23.69 -30.96 -1.26
CA GLN A 19 -22.74 -30.23 -2.07
C GLN A 19 -21.98 -29.26 -1.17
N VAL A 20 -20.67 -29.36 -1.20
CA VAL A 20 -19.76 -28.46 -0.50
C VAL A 20 -19.16 -27.52 -1.53
N ASN A 21 -19.40 -26.23 -1.39
CA ASN A 21 -18.80 -25.20 -2.24
C ASN A 21 -17.86 -24.35 -1.41
N HIS A 22 -16.69 -24.08 -1.98
CA HIS A 22 -15.72 -23.12 -1.48
C HIS A 22 -15.70 -21.94 -2.43
N SER A 23 -15.76 -20.72 -1.91
CA SER A 23 -15.44 -19.53 -2.70
C SER A 23 -14.06 -18.98 -2.32
N GLU A 24 -13.43 -18.33 -3.28
CA GLU A 24 -12.08 -17.78 -3.16
C GLU A 24 -12.12 -16.25 -3.31
N TYR A 25 -10.99 -15.59 -3.03
CA TYR A 25 -10.84 -14.13 -3.17
C TYR A 25 -11.98 -13.31 -2.54
N LEU A 26 -12.26 -13.54 -1.26
CA LEU A 26 -13.36 -12.88 -0.52
C LEU A 26 -14.75 -13.16 -1.12
N GLY A 27 -14.91 -14.30 -1.78
CA GLY A 27 -16.15 -14.72 -2.42
C GLY A 27 -16.38 -14.11 -3.80
N LEU A 28 -15.37 -13.47 -4.40
CA LEU A 28 -15.45 -12.90 -5.75
C LEU A 28 -15.42 -13.98 -6.83
N THR A 29 -14.83 -15.14 -6.55
CA THR A 29 -14.80 -16.27 -7.48
C THR A 29 -15.30 -17.54 -6.83
N GLN A 30 -15.89 -18.41 -7.65
CA GLN A 30 -16.22 -19.77 -7.26
C GLN A 30 -14.94 -20.60 -7.23
N GLY A 31 -14.64 -21.20 -6.08
CA GLY A 31 -13.52 -22.13 -5.91
C GLY A 31 -13.97 -23.56 -6.18
N SER A 32 -13.47 -24.50 -5.38
CA SER A 32 -13.82 -25.92 -5.53
C SER A 32 -15.26 -26.24 -5.11
N SER A 33 -15.87 -27.18 -5.81
CA SER A 33 -17.17 -27.76 -5.46
C SER A 33 -17.07 -29.27 -5.43
N THR A 34 -17.52 -29.87 -4.34
CA THR A 34 -17.54 -31.33 -4.15
C THR A 34 -18.96 -31.78 -3.88
N SER A 35 -19.49 -32.63 -4.75
CA SER A 35 -20.80 -33.26 -4.56
C SER A 35 -20.66 -34.66 -3.97
N LEU A 36 -21.49 -34.95 -2.96
CA LEU A 36 -21.50 -36.19 -2.20
C LEU A 36 -22.92 -36.73 -2.16
N THR A 37 -23.08 -37.97 -2.61
CA THR A 37 -24.38 -38.64 -2.63
C THR A 37 -24.53 -39.56 -1.44
N ARG A 38 -25.75 -39.67 -0.90
CA ARG A 38 -26.10 -40.60 0.20
C ARG A 38 -25.18 -40.47 1.42
N VAL A 39 -25.05 -39.24 1.91
CA VAL A 39 -24.38 -38.92 3.17
C VAL A 39 -25.26 -39.41 4.32
N THR A 40 -24.65 -40.12 5.26
CA THR A 40 -25.32 -40.72 6.42
C THR A 40 -24.85 -40.13 7.74
N GLU A 41 -23.67 -39.48 7.78
CA GLU A 41 -23.11 -38.92 9.00
C GLU A 41 -22.10 -37.80 8.65
N ALA A 42 -21.98 -36.81 9.54
CA ALA A 42 -20.85 -35.89 9.59
C ALA A 42 -20.02 -36.17 10.84
N LYS A 43 -18.68 -36.15 10.70
CA LYS A 43 -17.74 -36.34 11.81
C LYS A 43 -16.82 -35.15 11.96
N PHE A 44 -16.56 -34.79 13.21
CA PHE A 44 -15.53 -33.85 13.60
C PHE A 44 -14.25 -34.61 13.91
N ASN A 45 -13.20 -34.38 13.14
CA ASN A 45 -11.94 -35.09 13.26
C ASN A 45 -10.80 -34.14 13.61
N SER A 46 -9.77 -34.69 14.25
CA SER A 46 -8.52 -34.00 14.51
C SER A 46 -7.34 -34.90 14.19
N ARG A 47 -6.25 -34.31 13.70
CA ARG A 47 -4.98 -35.03 13.50
C ARG A 47 -3.81 -34.20 14.01
N LYS A 48 -2.92 -34.84 14.75
CA LYS A 48 -1.67 -34.25 15.22
C LYS A 48 -0.66 -34.24 14.07
N LYS A 49 -0.08 -33.08 13.78
CA LYS A 49 0.96 -32.89 12.76
C LYS A 49 2.15 -32.16 13.35
N LYS A 50 3.28 -32.22 12.64
CA LYS A 50 4.46 -31.37 12.90
C LYS A 50 4.65 -30.41 11.74
N ASN A 51 4.99 -29.15 12.03
CA ASN A 51 5.41 -28.20 11.00
C ASN A 51 6.88 -28.46 10.62
N SER A 52 7.40 -27.66 9.68
CA SER A 52 8.80 -27.74 9.22
C SER A 52 9.81 -27.53 10.35
N ASP A 53 9.43 -26.77 11.38
CA ASP A 53 10.25 -26.46 12.56
C ASP A 53 10.15 -27.54 13.64
N GLY A 54 9.40 -28.61 13.40
CA GLY A 54 9.18 -29.72 14.33
C GLY A 54 8.14 -29.43 15.43
N GLU A 55 7.55 -28.24 15.45
CA GLU A 55 6.48 -27.87 16.37
C GLU A 55 5.22 -28.65 16.05
N THR A 56 4.60 -29.14 17.12
CA THR A 56 3.37 -29.92 17.01
C THR A 56 2.17 -29.00 16.90
N TYR A 57 1.25 -29.34 15.98
CA TYR A 57 -0.05 -28.70 15.89
C TYR A 57 -1.19 -29.70 15.66
N PHE A 58 -2.40 -29.25 15.96
CA PHE A 58 -3.63 -30.01 15.72
C PHE A 58 -4.37 -29.45 14.51
N ASP A 59 -4.66 -30.32 13.54
CA ASP A 59 -5.39 -30.00 12.32
C ASP A 59 -6.80 -30.55 12.42
N TYR A 60 -7.77 -29.66 12.61
CA TYR A 60 -9.19 -29.99 12.75
C TYR A 60 -9.90 -29.89 11.41
N PHE A 61 -10.76 -30.87 11.13
CA PHE A 61 -11.49 -30.94 9.88
C PHE A 61 -12.82 -31.69 10.05
N VAL A 62 -13.77 -31.37 9.17
CA VAL A 62 -15.05 -32.06 9.07
C VAL A 62 -14.99 -33.04 7.90
N THR A 63 -15.45 -34.26 8.14
CA THR A 63 -15.66 -35.27 7.09
C THR A 63 -17.13 -35.62 6.99
N LEU A 64 -17.60 -35.84 5.76
CA LEU A 64 -18.91 -36.43 5.50
C LEU A 64 -18.72 -37.90 5.13
N VAL A 65 -19.47 -38.76 5.81
CA VAL A 65 -19.46 -40.21 5.63
C VAL A 65 -20.62 -40.61 4.72
N THR A 66 -20.31 -41.33 3.67
CA THR A 66 -21.30 -41.89 2.74
C THR A 66 -21.71 -43.30 3.17
N GLN A 67 -22.83 -43.79 2.64
CA GLN A 67 -23.31 -45.17 2.89
C GLN A 67 -22.26 -46.26 2.62
N LYS A 68 -21.30 -46.02 1.72
CA LYS A 68 -20.19 -46.95 1.43
C LYS A 68 -19.05 -46.91 2.46
N GLY A 69 -19.20 -46.14 3.54
CA GLY A 69 -18.14 -45.89 4.52
C GLY A 69 -17.02 -44.97 4.01
N LYS A 70 -17.15 -44.39 2.80
CA LYS A 70 -16.17 -43.44 2.29
C LYS A 70 -16.30 -42.12 3.04
N GLU A 71 -15.23 -41.72 3.72
CA GLU A 71 -15.10 -40.43 4.37
C GLU A 71 -14.48 -39.42 3.40
N VAL A 72 -15.15 -38.29 3.19
CA VAL A 72 -14.63 -37.20 2.35
C VAL A 72 -14.51 -35.95 3.19
N VAL A 73 -13.32 -35.34 3.18
CA VAL A 73 -13.06 -34.05 3.85
C VAL A 73 -13.91 -32.98 3.18
N SER A 74 -14.89 -32.46 3.92
CA SER A 74 -15.78 -31.41 3.46
C SER A 74 -15.23 -30.03 3.83
N TRP A 75 -14.66 -29.91 5.02
CA TRP A 75 -14.12 -28.64 5.50
C TRP A 75 -12.82 -28.85 6.26
N GLN A 76 -11.77 -28.17 5.81
CA GLN A 76 -10.53 -27.99 6.54
C GLN A 76 -10.22 -26.50 6.60
N GLY A 77 -9.98 -25.97 7.80
CA GLY A 77 -9.63 -24.56 7.97
C GLY A 77 -8.17 -24.33 7.61
N ASN A 78 -7.88 -23.19 6.99
CA ASN A 78 -6.52 -22.84 6.58
C ASN A 78 -5.78 -21.97 7.60
N SER A 79 -6.49 -21.30 8.51
CA SER A 79 -5.89 -20.46 9.55
C SER A 79 -5.25 -21.28 10.66
N TYR A 80 -4.14 -20.75 11.17
CA TYR A 80 -3.32 -21.34 12.22
C TYR A 80 -3.19 -20.34 13.37
N ILE A 81 -3.68 -20.70 14.56
CA ILE A 81 -3.61 -19.86 15.75
C ILE A 81 -3.17 -20.75 16.92
N ASN A 82 -2.06 -20.41 17.58
CA ASN A 82 -1.58 -21.06 18.80
C ASN A 82 -1.52 -22.61 18.73
N GLY A 83 -0.94 -23.17 17.66
CA GLY A 83 -0.83 -24.63 17.52
C GLY A 83 -2.11 -25.33 17.05
N VAL A 84 -3.15 -24.57 16.70
CA VAL A 84 -4.43 -25.09 16.22
C VAL A 84 -4.70 -24.59 14.81
N LYS A 85 -4.91 -25.55 13.89
CA LYS A 85 -5.35 -25.28 12.51
C LYS A 85 -6.84 -25.58 12.38
N GLY A 86 -7.59 -24.57 11.93
CA GLY A 86 -9.04 -24.62 11.79
C GLY A 86 -9.81 -24.04 12.97
N TYR A 87 -11.13 -24.26 12.96
CA TYR A 87 -12.09 -23.61 13.86
C TYR A 87 -12.91 -24.68 14.59
N PRO A 88 -12.38 -25.26 15.70
CA PRO A 88 -12.93 -26.48 16.27
C PRO A 88 -14.37 -26.31 16.76
N GLN A 89 -14.72 -25.18 17.36
CA GLN A 89 -16.07 -24.91 17.83
C GLN A 89 -17.06 -24.82 16.66
N GLU A 90 -16.75 -24.00 15.66
CA GLU A 90 -17.60 -23.81 14.48
C GLU A 90 -17.74 -25.10 13.66
N MET A 91 -16.67 -25.89 13.55
CA MET A 91 -16.68 -27.20 12.91
C MET A 91 -17.56 -28.20 13.66
N ASN A 92 -17.48 -28.21 14.99
CA ASN A 92 -18.33 -29.07 15.82
C ASN A 92 -19.82 -28.66 15.72
N GLU A 93 -20.11 -27.36 15.72
CA GLU A 93 -21.47 -26.85 15.49
C GLU A 93 -22.02 -27.22 14.10
N MET A 94 -21.17 -27.16 13.06
CA MET A 94 -21.53 -27.60 11.72
C MET A 94 -21.89 -29.09 11.72
N VAL A 95 -21.06 -29.94 12.33
CA VAL A 95 -21.29 -31.38 12.45
C VAL A 95 -22.61 -31.66 13.17
N ALA A 96 -22.87 -30.97 14.27
CA ALA A 96 -24.13 -31.07 15.00
C ALA A 96 -25.32 -30.71 14.11
N LYS A 97 -25.28 -29.58 13.39
CA LYS A 97 -26.35 -29.15 12.47
C LYS A 97 -26.62 -30.15 11.36
N ILE A 98 -25.56 -30.72 10.76
CA ILE A 98 -25.69 -31.72 9.69
C ILE A 98 -26.29 -33.02 10.24
N ASN A 99 -25.80 -33.51 11.39
CA ASN A 99 -26.32 -34.75 11.98
C ASN A 99 -27.77 -34.59 12.48
N THR A 100 -28.12 -33.44 13.07
CA THR A 100 -29.51 -33.12 13.41
C THR A 100 -30.41 -33.11 12.17
N PHE A 101 -29.94 -32.53 11.06
CA PHE A 101 -30.67 -32.57 9.79
C PHE A 101 -30.83 -33.99 9.27
N ILE A 102 -29.77 -34.79 9.22
CA ILE A 102 -29.83 -36.19 8.75
C ILE A 102 -30.89 -36.97 9.55
N ASN A 103 -30.88 -36.82 10.88
CA ASN A 103 -31.79 -37.53 11.79
C ASN A 103 -33.23 -36.98 11.79
N ASN A 104 -33.44 -35.73 11.36
CA ASN A 104 -34.78 -35.12 11.30
C ASN A 104 -35.38 -35.21 9.90
N SER A 105 -36.29 -36.15 9.68
CA SER A 105 -36.94 -36.40 8.38
C SER A 105 -37.86 -35.28 7.88
N THR A 106 -38.24 -34.33 8.75
CA THR A 106 -39.22 -33.27 8.40
C THR A 106 -38.62 -32.15 7.55
N GLN A 107 -37.30 -31.96 7.59
CA GLN A 107 -36.65 -30.87 6.87
C GLN A 107 -36.18 -31.35 5.47
N PRO A 108 -36.60 -30.70 4.37
CA PRO A 108 -36.27 -31.14 3.00
C PRO A 108 -34.85 -30.74 2.56
N SER A 109 -34.33 -29.62 3.07
CA SER A 109 -33.03 -29.08 2.71
C SER A 109 -32.35 -28.37 3.87
N LEU A 110 -31.02 -28.41 3.87
CA LEU A 110 -30.16 -27.68 4.80
C LEU A 110 -29.15 -26.85 4.00
N LEU A 111 -29.00 -25.58 4.37
CA LEU A 111 -27.94 -24.72 3.86
C LEU A 111 -27.17 -24.15 5.05
N ILE A 112 -25.90 -24.51 5.15
CA ILE A 112 -24.97 -23.95 6.14
C ILE A 112 -23.98 -23.08 5.37
N GLN A 113 -23.82 -21.83 5.78
CA GLN A 113 -22.81 -20.92 5.24
C GLN A 113 -21.90 -20.44 6.37
N TYR A 114 -20.60 -20.60 6.17
CA TYR A 114 -19.57 -20.04 7.03
C TYR A 114 -18.78 -18.99 6.25
N ASP A 115 -18.91 -17.76 6.72
CA ASP A 115 -18.24 -16.61 6.12
C ASP A 115 -16.89 -16.37 6.81
N LEU A 116 -15.80 -16.69 6.10
CA LEU A 116 -14.44 -16.43 6.60
C LEU A 116 -13.93 -15.03 6.21
N ARG A 117 -14.70 -14.24 5.44
CA ARG A 117 -14.25 -12.94 4.93
C ARG A 117 -14.02 -11.92 6.04
N TRP A 118 -14.84 -11.97 7.08
CA TRP A 118 -14.83 -11.01 8.19
C TRP A 118 -13.97 -11.42 9.39
N LYS A 119 -13.21 -12.53 9.29
CA LYS A 119 -12.28 -12.91 10.34
C LYS A 119 -11.17 -11.84 10.45
N LEU A 120 -10.74 -11.56 11.68
CA LEU A 120 -9.79 -10.49 12.04
C LEU A 120 -8.52 -10.49 11.17
N GLU A 121 -8.06 -11.67 10.74
CA GLU A 121 -6.92 -11.85 9.84
C GLU A 121 -7.06 -11.07 8.52
N ASN A 122 -8.26 -11.04 7.92
CA ASN A 122 -8.51 -10.27 6.70
C ASN A 122 -8.73 -8.77 6.99
N LEU A 123 -9.22 -8.44 8.19
CA LEU A 123 -9.43 -7.05 8.59
C LEU A 123 -8.11 -6.29 8.75
N LEU A 124 -7.03 -6.98 9.13
CA LEU A 124 -5.69 -6.39 9.26
C LEU A 124 -5.07 -5.96 7.92
N PHE A 125 -5.51 -6.53 6.80
CA PHE A 125 -5.00 -6.15 5.48
C PHE A 125 -5.49 -4.77 5.04
N LEU A 126 -6.71 -4.37 5.46
CA LEU A 126 -7.33 -3.11 5.09
C LEU A 126 -6.55 -1.86 5.55
N PRO A 127 -6.11 -1.71 6.82
CA PRO A 127 -5.31 -0.55 7.22
C PRO A 127 -3.96 -0.51 6.51
N ILE A 128 -3.35 -1.66 6.23
CA ILE A 128 -2.09 -1.75 5.48
C ILE A 128 -2.29 -1.18 4.07
N CYS A 129 -3.34 -1.59 3.36
CA CYS A 129 -3.66 -1.04 2.04
C CYS A 129 -3.90 0.48 2.08
N ILE A 130 -4.58 0.99 3.11
CA ILE A 130 -4.81 2.43 3.27
C ILE A 130 -3.49 3.18 3.46
N ILE A 131 -2.56 2.64 4.25
CA ILE A 131 -1.24 3.25 4.44
C ILE A 131 -0.49 3.28 3.10
N PHE A 132 -0.44 2.17 2.37
CA PHE A 132 0.24 2.14 1.06
C PHE A 132 -0.40 3.07 0.02
N LEU A 133 -1.72 3.17 -0.01
CA LEU A 133 -2.41 4.13 -0.89
C LEU A 133 -2.11 5.57 -0.48
N GLY A 134 -2.14 5.87 0.82
CA GLY A 134 -1.82 7.19 1.36
C GLY A 134 -0.38 7.62 1.05
N THR A 135 0.59 6.74 1.27
CA THR A 135 2.00 7.00 0.94
C THR A 135 2.20 7.16 -0.56
N GLY A 136 1.55 6.34 -1.38
CA GLY A 136 1.59 6.46 -2.84
C GLY A 136 1.07 7.81 -3.35
N VAL A 137 -0.08 8.26 -2.83
CA VAL A 137 -0.64 9.57 -3.17
C VAL A 137 0.26 10.71 -2.69
N LEU A 138 0.85 10.59 -1.50
CA LEU A 138 1.77 11.59 -0.96
C LEU A 138 3.04 11.70 -1.81
N LEU A 139 3.66 10.58 -2.18
CA LEU A 139 4.82 10.55 -3.05
C LEU A 139 4.50 11.15 -4.42
N LEU A 140 3.35 10.77 -5.00
CA LEU A 140 2.90 11.34 -6.25
C LEU A 140 2.69 12.86 -6.16
N TYR A 141 2.07 13.34 -5.08
CA TYR A 141 1.90 14.77 -4.82
C TYR A 141 3.25 15.50 -4.80
N ILE A 142 4.24 14.93 -4.12
CA ILE A 142 5.57 15.52 -4.03
C ILE A 142 6.30 15.50 -5.39
N LEU A 143 6.26 14.38 -6.11
CA LEU A 143 6.90 14.25 -7.42
C LEU A 143 6.30 15.20 -8.46
N LEU A 144 5.00 15.48 -8.37
CA LEU A 144 4.30 16.39 -9.28
C LEU A 144 4.43 17.86 -8.88
N TYR A 145 4.97 18.15 -7.68
CA TYR A 145 5.25 19.51 -7.23
C TYR A 145 6.57 20.01 -7.83
N LEU A 146 6.57 20.22 -9.15
CA LEU A 146 7.73 20.69 -9.90
C LEU A 146 7.75 22.22 -9.99
N LYS A 147 8.92 22.81 -9.74
CA LYS A 147 9.18 24.24 -9.90
C LYS A 147 10.14 24.44 -11.06
N ILE A 148 9.73 25.22 -12.07
CA ILE A 148 10.57 25.57 -13.21
C ILE A 148 10.80 27.07 -13.22
N MET A 149 12.06 27.46 -13.38
CA MET A 149 12.47 28.84 -13.55
C MET A 149 13.08 29.01 -14.93
N THR A 150 12.60 30.00 -15.68
CA THR A 150 13.06 30.29 -17.03
C THR A 150 13.47 31.75 -17.12
N LEU A 151 14.73 31.99 -17.47
CA LEU A 151 15.28 33.32 -17.72
C LEU A 151 15.22 33.58 -19.23
N ASN A 152 14.53 34.64 -19.64
CA ASN A 152 14.46 35.06 -21.04
C ASN A 152 15.18 36.41 -21.24
N LYS A 153 16.30 36.40 -21.97
CA LYS A 153 17.16 37.59 -22.16
C LYS A 153 16.48 38.62 -23.06
N SER A 154 15.86 38.17 -24.14
CA SER A 154 15.24 39.07 -25.12
C SER A 154 14.07 39.82 -24.51
N GLU A 155 13.28 39.15 -23.66
CA GLU A 155 12.16 39.76 -22.93
C GLU A 155 12.58 40.45 -21.62
N ARG A 156 13.86 40.33 -21.21
CA ARG A 156 14.36 40.77 -19.89
C ARG A 156 13.44 40.34 -18.74
N ARG A 157 12.97 39.09 -18.81
CA ARG A 157 11.91 38.56 -17.95
C ARG A 157 12.28 37.20 -17.37
N LEU A 158 12.04 37.07 -16.09
CA LEU A 158 12.06 35.84 -15.31
C LEU A 158 10.65 35.26 -15.27
N THR A 159 10.48 34.03 -15.73
CA THR A 159 9.23 33.28 -15.62
C THR A 159 9.38 32.14 -14.64
N TYR A 160 8.47 32.06 -13.68
CA TYR A 160 8.44 31.05 -12.64
C TYR A 160 7.14 30.24 -12.74
N LYS A 161 7.25 28.94 -12.95
CA LYS A 161 6.10 28.03 -13.08
C LYS A 161 6.12 27.02 -11.95
N ILE A 162 5.03 26.96 -11.19
CA ILE A 162 4.77 25.90 -10.23
C ILE A 162 3.75 24.95 -10.86
N TYR A 163 4.17 23.73 -11.09
CA TYR A 163 3.29 22.62 -11.45
C TYR A 163 2.81 21.98 -10.16
N SER A 164 1.50 21.77 -10.06
CA SER A 164 0.88 21.11 -8.91
C SER A 164 -0.31 20.28 -9.39
N LEU A 165 -0.82 19.39 -8.54
CA LEU A 165 -2.06 18.64 -8.84
C LEU A 165 -3.26 19.56 -9.13
N LEU A 166 -3.24 20.81 -8.64
CA LEU A 166 -4.31 21.79 -8.84
C LEU A 166 -4.11 22.66 -10.09
N GLY A 167 -3.10 22.35 -10.91
CA GLY A 167 -2.76 23.07 -12.13
C GLY A 167 -1.45 23.85 -12.04
N ILE A 168 -1.24 24.69 -13.05
CA ILE A 168 0.02 25.42 -13.26
C ILE A 168 -0.15 26.86 -12.81
N LYS A 169 0.63 27.31 -11.82
CA LYS A 169 0.71 28.72 -11.43
C LYS A 169 1.94 29.35 -12.07
N THR A 170 1.74 30.38 -12.88
CA THR A 170 2.84 31.10 -13.54
C THR A 170 2.96 32.50 -12.95
N LYS A 171 4.16 32.88 -12.50
CA LYS A 171 4.52 34.24 -12.09
C LYS A 171 5.58 34.78 -13.05
N HIS A 172 5.51 36.08 -13.33
CA HIS A 172 6.45 36.77 -14.20
C HIS A 172 7.08 37.94 -13.45
N TYR A 173 8.39 38.10 -13.59
CA TYR A 173 9.15 39.18 -12.98
C TYR A 173 10.08 39.80 -14.02
N SER A 174 10.18 41.12 -14.05
CA SER A 174 11.20 41.80 -14.85
C SER A 174 12.57 41.66 -14.18
N PHE A 175 13.66 41.60 -14.94
CA PHE A 175 15.02 41.62 -14.39
C PHE A 175 15.31 42.89 -13.59
N ALA A 176 14.66 44.01 -13.92
CA ALA A 176 14.76 45.24 -13.14
C ALA A 176 14.26 45.06 -11.70
N GLN A 177 13.29 44.16 -11.48
CA GLN A 177 12.74 43.84 -10.17
C GLN A 177 13.66 42.90 -9.37
N ILE A 178 14.66 42.26 -9.98
CA ILE A 178 15.59 41.42 -9.20
C ILE A 178 16.47 42.34 -8.38
N GLN A 179 16.36 42.34 -7.05
CA GLN A 179 17.13 43.22 -6.18
C GLN A 179 18.57 42.75 -6.01
N ALA A 180 18.75 41.44 -5.80
CA ALA A 180 20.06 40.85 -5.58
C ALA A 180 20.07 39.38 -6.02
N LEU A 181 21.26 38.90 -6.37
CA LEU A 181 21.60 37.49 -6.44
C LEU A 181 22.53 37.16 -5.26
N ILE A 182 22.19 36.16 -4.47
CA ILE A 182 22.97 35.74 -3.30
C ILE A 182 23.36 34.28 -3.52
N LEU A 183 24.66 34.01 -3.59
CA LEU A 183 25.20 32.66 -3.54
C LEU A 183 25.51 32.32 -2.09
N GLU A 184 24.65 31.52 -1.47
CA GLU A 184 24.86 31.04 -0.12
C GLU A 184 25.67 29.74 -0.13
N SER A 185 26.58 29.58 0.82
CA SER A 185 27.21 28.30 1.13
C SER A 185 26.84 27.87 2.54
N TYR A 186 26.55 26.59 2.72
CA TYR A 186 26.25 25.96 4.00
C TYR A 186 27.18 24.77 4.19
N THR A 187 27.92 24.75 5.29
CA THR A 187 28.77 23.62 5.67
C THR A 187 28.12 22.89 6.84
N ASP A 188 27.91 21.59 6.71
CA ASP A 188 27.33 20.77 7.78
C ASP A 188 28.39 20.35 8.82
N SER A 189 27.95 19.54 9.79
CA SER A 189 28.77 19.07 10.91
C SER A 189 29.91 18.14 10.50
N ASP A 190 29.78 17.46 9.36
CA ASP A 190 30.75 16.55 8.76
C ASP A 190 31.73 17.25 7.82
N GLY A 191 31.51 18.53 7.54
CA GLY A 191 32.41 19.38 6.76
C GLY A 191 32.05 19.46 5.28
N ASP A 192 30.93 18.86 4.89
CA ASP A 192 30.40 18.91 3.53
C ASP A 192 29.77 20.29 3.28
N THR A 193 30.21 20.96 2.21
CA THR A 193 29.70 22.28 1.84
C THR A 193 28.74 22.18 0.66
N SER A 194 27.59 22.85 0.79
CA SER A 194 26.53 22.93 -0.21
C SER A 194 26.23 24.37 -0.60
N TYR A 195 25.96 24.62 -1.88
CA TYR A 195 25.87 25.97 -2.46
C TYR A 195 24.51 26.26 -3.10
N SER A 196 23.85 27.34 -2.70
CA SER A 196 22.51 27.73 -3.17
C SER A 196 22.50 29.14 -3.77
N LEU A 197 21.93 29.30 -4.98
CA LEU A 197 21.75 30.61 -5.60
C LEU A 197 20.33 31.14 -5.33
N LYS A 198 20.21 32.17 -4.50
CA LYS A 198 18.97 32.89 -4.19
C LYS A 198 18.80 34.12 -5.08
N VAL A 199 17.59 34.30 -5.59
CA VAL A 199 17.17 35.48 -6.36
C VAL A 199 16.20 36.30 -5.50
N VAL A 200 16.65 37.46 -5.04
CA VAL A 200 15.87 38.35 -4.17
C VAL A 200 15.00 39.27 -5.04
N LEU A 201 13.68 39.27 -4.84
CA LEU A 201 12.73 40.20 -5.50
C LEU A 201 12.12 41.16 -4.46
N PRO A 202 11.55 42.31 -4.86
CA PRO A 202 10.99 43.29 -3.94
C PRO A 202 9.83 42.73 -3.12
N ALA A 203 9.86 43.05 -1.82
CA ALA A 203 8.93 42.61 -0.79
C ALA A 203 7.49 43.15 -0.92
N ASN A 204 7.06 43.60 -2.10
CA ASN A 204 5.72 44.16 -2.31
C ASN A 204 4.59 43.10 -2.16
N ASN A 205 4.92 41.87 -1.80
CA ASN A 205 4.03 40.86 -1.23
C ASN A 205 4.79 40.07 -0.15
N GLN A 206 4.64 40.48 1.10
CA GLN A 206 5.49 40.15 2.26
C GLN A 206 5.52 38.66 2.70
N ASN A 207 4.87 37.76 1.98
CA ASN A 207 4.78 36.33 2.33
C ASN A 207 5.56 35.40 1.37
N ASP A 208 6.23 35.92 0.35
CA ASP A 208 6.92 35.09 -0.64
C ASP A 208 8.46 35.29 -0.61
N TRP A 209 9.14 34.83 0.44
CA TRP A 209 10.57 34.55 0.33
C TRP A 209 10.72 33.17 -0.32
N TRP A 210 11.03 33.09 -1.61
CA TRP A 210 11.29 31.82 -2.28
C TRP A 210 12.79 31.50 -2.23
N GLU A 211 13.11 30.35 -1.64
CA GLU A 211 14.37 29.68 -1.90
C GLU A 211 14.22 28.91 -3.22
N ILE A 212 15.24 28.98 -4.09
CA ILE A 212 15.23 28.34 -5.40
C ILE A 212 16.00 27.02 -5.28
N PRO A 213 15.32 25.86 -5.25
CA PRO A 213 15.95 24.62 -5.69
C PRO A 213 16.13 24.70 -7.20
N LEU A 214 17.36 24.65 -7.68
CA LEU A 214 17.63 24.34 -9.07
C LEU A 214 18.04 22.87 -9.13
N ILE A 215 17.20 22.01 -9.68
CA ILE A 215 17.48 20.58 -9.79
C ILE A 215 18.16 20.36 -11.15
N LEU A 216 19.44 19.97 -11.14
CA LEU A 216 20.06 19.25 -12.25
C LEU A 216 20.12 17.76 -11.86
N PRO A 217 19.89 16.83 -12.80
CA PRO A 217 19.78 15.42 -12.46
C PRO A 217 21.15 14.88 -12.05
N ALA A 218 21.29 14.48 -10.79
CA ALA A 218 22.27 13.51 -10.36
C ALA A 218 21.68 12.66 -9.21
N GLU A 219 22.02 11.38 -9.29
CA GLU A 219 21.53 10.18 -8.63
C GLU A 219 21.74 10.14 -7.09
N ASN A 220 20.68 9.74 -6.36
CA ASN A 220 20.53 9.06 -5.03
C ASN A 220 21.61 9.25 -3.92
N GLN A 221 21.34 9.48 -2.62
CA GLN A 221 20.38 8.87 -1.67
C GLN A 221 20.24 9.69 -0.35
N ASN A 222 19.10 9.47 0.34
CA ASN A 222 18.80 9.55 1.78
C ASN A 222 18.44 10.87 2.52
N ASP A 223 17.13 10.98 2.78
CA ASP A 223 16.43 11.44 4.00
C ASP A 223 16.90 12.68 4.77
N GLN A 224 16.47 13.87 4.32
CA GLN A 224 15.66 14.85 5.06
C GLN A 224 15.23 16.01 4.15
N TRP A 225 14.00 16.50 4.29
CA TRP A 225 13.36 17.41 3.32
C TRP A 225 13.70 18.89 3.57
N LYS A 226 14.80 19.33 2.96
CA LYS A 226 14.98 20.67 2.38
C LYS A 226 15.64 20.42 1.03
N ILE A 227 15.15 21.01 -0.06
CA ILE A 227 15.89 20.95 -1.34
C ILE A 227 16.44 22.34 -1.62
N PRO A 228 17.63 22.69 -1.09
CA PRO A 228 18.56 23.58 -1.75
C PRO A 228 19.11 22.92 -3.03
N LEU A 229 19.71 23.69 -3.93
CA LEU A 229 20.83 23.16 -4.70
C LEU A 229 21.88 22.67 -3.69
N ILE A 230 21.89 21.38 -3.37
CA ILE A 230 22.98 20.77 -2.61
C ILE A 230 23.84 20.09 -3.67
N LEU A 231 24.81 20.83 -4.18
CA LEU A 231 25.90 20.27 -4.96
C LEU A 231 27.07 20.16 -3.99
N HIS A 232 27.50 18.92 -3.73
CA HIS A 232 28.67 18.62 -2.89
C HIS A 232 29.93 19.29 -3.47
N ASP A 233 31.00 19.38 -2.69
CA ASP A 233 32.24 20.09 -3.02
C ASP A 233 32.82 19.79 -4.42
N SER A 234 32.53 18.61 -4.98
CA SER A 234 32.92 18.24 -6.35
C SER A 234 32.26 19.06 -7.47
N ASP A 235 31.17 19.78 -7.18
CA ASP A 235 30.35 20.48 -8.16
C ASP A 235 30.25 22.01 -7.95
N ILE A 236 31.05 22.58 -7.04
CA ILE A 236 31.14 24.04 -6.80
C ILE A 236 31.38 24.83 -8.09
N TYR A 237 32.21 24.30 -8.99
CA TYR A 237 32.51 24.95 -10.27
C TYR A 237 31.26 25.09 -11.14
N LYS A 238 30.34 24.11 -11.10
CA LYS A 238 29.08 24.18 -11.84
C LYS A 238 28.16 25.25 -11.27
N VAL A 239 28.07 25.37 -9.95
CA VAL A 239 27.25 26.40 -9.29
C VAL A 239 27.80 27.79 -9.56
N LYS A 240 29.11 28.01 -9.39
CA LYS A 240 29.75 29.29 -9.69
C LYS A 240 29.63 29.65 -11.17
N LYS A 241 29.81 28.68 -12.07
CA LYS A 241 29.58 28.87 -13.52
C LYS A 241 28.13 29.27 -13.80
N LEU A 242 27.16 28.62 -13.16
CA LEU A 242 25.76 29.00 -13.30
C LEU A 242 25.47 30.39 -12.73
N ALA A 243 25.99 30.71 -11.55
CA ALA A 243 25.84 32.02 -10.92
C ALA A 243 26.40 33.13 -11.81
N ASN A 244 27.57 32.92 -12.42
CA ASN A 244 28.14 33.81 -13.42
C ASN A 244 27.24 33.94 -14.65
N VAL A 245 26.77 32.83 -15.22
CA VAL A 245 25.85 32.86 -16.37
C VAL A 245 24.58 33.64 -16.04
N VAL A 246 23.97 33.42 -14.87
CA VAL A 246 22.76 34.15 -14.46
C VAL A 246 23.07 35.64 -14.23
N SER A 247 24.17 35.95 -13.53
CA SER A 247 24.66 37.31 -13.30
C SER A 247 24.83 38.10 -14.60
N ASP A 248 25.53 37.50 -15.58
CA ASP A 248 25.75 38.07 -16.92
C ASP A 248 24.45 38.17 -17.74
N PHE A 249 23.47 37.32 -17.45
CA PHE A 249 22.19 37.32 -18.15
C PHE A 249 21.26 38.43 -17.67
N ILE A 250 21.35 38.79 -16.39
CA ILE A 250 20.51 39.81 -15.75
C ILE A 250 21.23 41.15 -15.54
N ASP A 251 22.50 41.25 -15.93
CA ASP A 251 23.38 42.41 -15.73
C ASP A 251 23.50 42.83 -14.25
N LYS A 252 23.61 41.85 -13.32
CA LYS A 252 23.80 42.11 -11.88
C LYS A 252 24.79 41.13 -11.24
N PRO A 253 25.83 41.62 -10.54
CA PRO A 253 26.76 40.75 -9.84
C PRO A 253 26.06 40.01 -8.69
N TYR A 254 26.46 38.76 -8.45
CA TYR A 254 26.03 38.01 -7.26
C TYR A 254 26.94 38.31 -6.06
N LYS A 255 26.40 38.15 -4.85
CA LYS A 255 27.14 38.26 -3.59
C LYS A 255 27.34 36.88 -3.00
N GLU A 256 28.55 36.56 -2.55
CA GLU A 256 28.80 35.34 -1.78
C GLU A 256 28.48 35.58 -0.31
N GLN A 257 27.74 34.66 0.30
CA GLN A 257 27.40 34.69 1.72
C GLN A 257 27.64 33.31 2.32
N SER A 258 28.62 33.20 3.22
CA SER A 258 28.90 31.95 3.93
C SER A 258 28.11 31.95 5.23
N ASN A 259 27.27 30.93 5.42
CA ASN A 259 26.64 30.66 6.71
C ASN A 259 27.38 29.48 7.35
N LYS A 260 27.82 29.68 8.61
CA LYS A 260 28.35 28.61 9.47
C LYS A 260 27.25 28.12 10.40
#